data_AF-A0A6J5TL42-F1
#
_entry.id   AF-A0A6J5TL42-F1
#
_cell.length_a   1.000
_cell.length_b   1.000
_cell.length_c   1.000
_cell.angle_alpha   90.00
_cell.angle_beta   90.00
_cell.angle_gamma   90.00
#
_symmetry.space_group_name_H-M   'P 1'
#
loop_
_entity.id
_entity.type
_entity.pdbx_description
1 polymer ?
#
loop_
_entity_poly.entity_id
_entity_poly.type
_entity_poly.pdbx_seq_one_letter_code
_entity_poly.pdbx_strand_id
1 'polypeptide(L)'
;MKFFFTVARVKRGAEMLITNGFLSSLRLLFATWTPQQIWGLGLAVITDMVQSLRDSSACSDVVENVIPHFFSEKAYMISYYLSAPVFPSDGHDKKRPQAQQRNFSY
;
A
#
# COMPACT_ATOMS: atom_id res chain seq x y z
N MET A 1 0.22 -6.99 -16.18
CA MET A 1 0.57 -5.55 -16.29
C MET A 1 2.08 -5.24 -16.36
N LYS A 2 3.00 -6.20 -16.51
CA LYS A 2 4.45 -5.89 -16.60
C LYS A 2 4.79 -4.91 -17.73
N PHE A 3 4.05 -4.97 -18.83
CA PHE A 3 4.15 -4.02 -19.94
C PHE A 3 3.96 -2.55 -19.51
N PHE A 4 2.86 -2.24 -18.83
CA PHE A 4 2.57 -0.87 -18.38
C PHE A 4 3.61 -0.34 -17.39
N PHE A 5 4.14 -1.22 -16.54
CA PHE A 5 5.25 -0.88 -15.64
C PHE A 5 6.50 -0.49 -16.43
N THR A 6 6.89 -1.27 -17.44
CA THR A 6 8.02 -0.94 -18.31
C THR A 6 7.82 0.37 -19.08
N VAL A 7 6.59 0.63 -19.56
CA VAL A 7 6.26 1.88 -20.27
C VAL A 7 6.27 3.08 -19.33
N ALA A 8 5.74 2.93 -18.11
CA ALA A 8 5.72 3.97 -17.08
C ALA A 8 7.12 4.40 -16.61
N ARG A 9 8.11 3.49 -16.67
CA ARG A 9 9.48 3.75 -16.25
C ARG A 9 10.23 4.72 -17.16
N VAL A 10 9.77 4.93 -18.40
CA VAL A 10 10.39 5.85 -19.36
C VAL A 10 9.54 7.11 -19.46
N LYS A 11 10.16 8.30 -19.34
CA LYS A 11 9.45 9.60 -19.30
C LYS A 11 8.42 9.75 -20.43
N ARG A 12 8.84 9.46 -21.66
CA ARG A 12 7.99 9.55 -22.84
C ARG A 12 6.85 8.52 -22.82
N GLY A 13 7.09 7.33 -22.26
CA GLY A 13 6.07 6.31 -22.09
C GLY A 13 5.04 6.67 -21.02
N ALA A 14 5.49 7.27 -19.90
CA ALA A 14 4.61 7.81 -18.87
C ALA A 14 3.73 8.95 -19.41
N GLU A 15 4.30 9.88 -20.19
CA GLU A 15 3.56 10.94 -20.88
C GLU A 15 2.49 10.34 -21.81
N MET A 16 2.84 9.34 -22.63
CA MET A 16 1.88 8.67 -23.53
C MET A 16 0.74 7.97 -22.78
N LEU A 17 1.02 7.39 -21.61
CA LEU A 17 -0.04 6.78 -20.78
C LEU A 17 -1.02 7.84 -20.27
N ILE A 18 -0.54 8.99 -19.83
CA ILE A 18 -1.39 10.11 -19.39
C ILE A 18 -2.23 10.62 -20.55
N THR A 19 -1.61 10.91 -21.70
CA THR A 19 -2.32 11.44 -22.88
C THR A 19 -3.42 10.50 -23.37
N ASN A 20 -3.23 9.18 -23.25
CA ASN A 20 -4.23 8.18 -23.64
C ASN A 20 -5.28 7.88 -22.56
N GLY A 21 -5.33 8.66 -21.48
CA GLY A 21 -6.36 8.50 -20.44
C GLY A 21 -6.18 7.24 -19.58
N PHE A 22 -4.97 6.68 -19.51
CA PHE A 22 -4.68 5.48 -18.71
C PHE A 22 -5.09 5.64 -17.23
N LEU A 23 -5.00 6.86 -16.69
CA LEU A 23 -5.40 7.18 -15.32
C LEU A 23 -6.88 6.87 -15.05
N SER A 24 -7.76 7.08 -16.04
CA SER A 24 -9.19 6.77 -15.93
C SER A 24 -9.44 5.26 -15.90
N SER A 25 -8.73 4.49 -16.73
CA SER A 25 -8.78 3.02 -16.72
C SER A 25 -8.21 2.45 -15.43
N LEU A 26 -7.14 3.05 -14.92
CA LEU A 26 -6.51 2.64 -13.67
C LEU A 26 -7.43 2.89 -12.46
N ARG A 27 -8.14 4.02 -12.44
CA ARG A 27 -9.20 4.30 -11.46
C ARG A 27 -10.30 3.25 -11.50
N LEU A 28 -10.83 2.94 -12.68
CA LEU A 28 -11.86 1.91 -12.83
C LEU A 28 -11.38 0.53 -12.37
N LEU A 29 -10.10 0.21 -12.64
CA LEU A 29 -9.48 -1.03 -12.17
C LEU A 29 -9.43 -1.09 -10.64
N PHE A 30 -9.06 0.01 -9.96
CA PHE A 30 -9.04 0.06 -8.50
C PHE A 30 -10.44 -0.02 -7.86
N ALA A 31 -11.44 0.54 -8.51
CA ALA A 31 -12.83 0.47 -8.05
C ALA A 31 -13.40 -0.95 -8.14
N THR A 32 -13.04 -1.71 -9.19
CA THR A 32 -13.68 -2.99 -9.51
C THR A 32 -12.99 -4.23 -8.94
N TRP A 33 -11.71 -4.16 -8.55
CA TRP A 33 -10.95 -5.37 -8.17
C TRP A 33 -10.64 -5.48 -6.67
N THR A 34 -10.41 -6.72 -6.24
CA THR A 34 -10.08 -7.08 -4.86
C THR A 34 -8.66 -6.66 -4.48
N PRO A 35 -8.47 -6.27 -3.21
CA PRO A 35 -7.29 -5.54 -2.75
C PRO A 35 -5.96 -6.32 -2.76
N GLN A 36 -5.97 -7.63 -2.58
CA GLN A 36 -4.72 -8.36 -2.31
C GLN A 36 -3.70 -8.40 -3.46
N GLN A 37 -4.12 -8.36 -4.73
CA GLN A 37 -3.21 -8.64 -5.86
C GLN A 37 -2.96 -7.45 -6.79
N ILE A 38 -3.89 -6.50 -6.88
CA ILE A 38 -3.78 -5.37 -7.81
C ILE A 38 -3.20 -4.13 -7.16
N TRP A 39 -3.26 -4.02 -5.83
CA TRP A 39 -2.68 -2.87 -5.12
C TRP A 39 -1.18 -2.80 -5.35
N GLY A 40 -0.46 -3.91 -5.21
CA GLY A 40 0.99 -3.93 -5.43
C GLY A 40 1.40 -3.53 -6.86
N LEU A 41 0.68 -4.03 -7.87
CA LEU A 41 1.04 -3.79 -9.26
C LEU A 41 0.57 -2.42 -9.78
N GLY A 42 -0.62 -1.97 -9.37
CA GLY A 42 -1.13 -0.64 -9.70
C GLY A 42 -0.33 0.46 -9.01
N LEU A 43 0.00 0.29 -7.73
CA LEU A 43 0.91 1.19 -7.01
C LEU A 43 2.28 1.24 -7.69
N ALA A 44 2.87 0.10 -8.04
CA ALA A 44 4.17 0.07 -8.70
C ALA A 44 4.18 0.88 -10.01
N VAL A 45 3.12 0.77 -10.82
CA VAL A 45 2.98 1.55 -12.05
C VAL A 45 2.85 3.05 -11.73
N ILE A 46 2.02 3.44 -10.76
CA ILE A 46 1.87 4.86 -10.36
C ILE A 46 3.19 5.43 -9.84
N THR A 47 3.88 4.68 -8.98
CA THR A 47 5.18 5.08 -8.43
C THR A 47 6.20 5.29 -9.54
N ASP A 48 6.28 4.39 -10.52
CA ASP A 48 7.18 4.57 -11.67
C ASP A 48 6.76 5.75 -12.55
N MET A 49 5.46 6.00 -12.77
CA MET A 49 4.99 7.19 -13.50
C MET A 49 5.39 8.48 -12.78
N VAL A 50 5.13 8.57 -11.47
CA VAL A 50 5.50 9.74 -10.64
C VAL A 50 7.02 9.94 -10.64
N GLN A 51 7.77 8.84 -10.52
CA GLN A 51 9.22 8.90 -10.52
C GLN A 51 9.78 9.31 -11.89
N SER A 52 9.19 8.82 -12.97
CA SER A 52 9.59 9.15 -14.33
C SER A 52 9.17 10.55 -14.77
N LEU A 53 8.15 11.13 -14.13
CA LEU A 53 7.60 12.45 -14.40
C LEU A 53 8.01 13.48 -13.36
N ARG A 54 8.89 13.14 -12.41
CA ARG A 54 9.29 14.01 -11.29
C ARG A 54 9.63 15.45 -11.72
N ASP A 55 10.28 15.59 -12.87
CA ASP A 55 10.74 16.88 -13.41
C ASP A 55 9.76 17.49 -14.43
N SER A 56 8.54 16.97 -14.53
CA SER A 56 7.49 17.36 -15.48
C SER A 56 6.26 17.88 -14.76
N SER A 57 5.58 18.87 -15.36
CA SER A 57 4.29 19.36 -14.88
C SER A 57 3.21 18.27 -14.90
N ALA A 58 3.36 17.23 -15.72
CA ALA A 58 2.43 16.09 -15.77
C ALA A 58 2.43 15.25 -14.47
N CYS A 59 3.38 15.46 -13.56
CA CYS A 59 3.38 14.81 -12.25
C CYS A 59 2.18 15.24 -11.39
N SER A 60 1.83 16.53 -11.39
CA SER A 60 0.67 17.02 -10.63
C SER A 60 -0.61 16.38 -11.14
N ASP A 61 -0.78 16.21 -12.46
CA ASP A 61 -1.97 15.56 -13.03
C ASP A 61 -2.13 14.10 -12.59
N VAL A 62 -1.02 13.36 -12.44
CA VAL A 62 -1.04 11.98 -11.92
C VAL A 62 -1.42 11.99 -10.45
N VAL A 63 -0.76 12.85 -9.66
CA VAL A 63 -0.92 12.92 -8.21
C VAL A 63 -2.32 13.40 -7.85
N GLU A 64 -2.82 14.46 -8.48
CA GLU A 64 -4.17 15.00 -8.28
C GLU A 64 -5.25 14.02 -8.75
N ASN A 65 -5.00 13.23 -9.80
CA ASN A 65 -5.97 12.24 -10.21
C ASN A 65 -5.98 10.98 -9.33
N VAL A 66 -4.83 10.54 -8.84
CA VAL A 66 -4.74 9.24 -8.15
C VAL A 66 -4.98 9.39 -6.65
N ILE A 67 -4.45 10.44 -6.02
CA ILE A 67 -4.51 10.61 -4.55
C ILE A 67 -5.95 10.57 -4.02
N PRO A 68 -6.91 11.35 -4.54
CA PRO A 68 -8.24 11.41 -3.95
C PRO A 68 -8.97 10.06 -4.01
N HIS A 69 -8.84 9.34 -5.11
CA HIS A 69 -9.53 8.07 -5.31
C HIS A 69 -8.87 6.94 -4.52
N PHE A 70 -7.55 6.88 -4.57
CA PHE A 70 -6.80 5.83 -3.90
C PHE A 70 -6.93 5.92 -2.38
N PHE A 71 -6.78 7.13 -1.81
CA PHE A 71 -6.85 7.32 -0.37
C PHE A 71 -8.28 7.36 0.16
N SER A 72 -9.27 7.87 -0.58
CA SER A 72 -10.65 7.97 -0.08
C SER A 72 -11.41 6.64 -0.20
N GLU A 73 -11.33 5.97 -1.36
CA GLU A 73 -12.17 4.80 -1.65
C GLU A 73 -11.77 3.57 -0.84
N LYS A 74 -10.50 3.50 -0.43
CA LYS A 74 -9.92 2.33 0.23
C LYS A 74 -9.12 2.71 1.46
N ALA A 75 -9.43 3.86 2.08
CA ALA A 75 -8.82 4.35 3.31
C ALA A 75 -8.75 3.27 4.41
N TYR A 76 -9.85 2.53 4.58
CA TYR A 76 -9.98 1.45 5.58
C TYR A 76 -9.01 0.30 5.32
N MET A 77 -8.66 0.02 4.06
CA MET A 77 -7.70 -1.01 3.68
C MET A 77 -6.27 -0.54 3.88
N ILE A 78 -5.97 0.70 3.50
CA ILE A 78 -4.68 1.32 3.78
C ILE A 78 -4.45 1.31 5.30
N SER A 79 -5.47 1.68 6.08
CA SER A 79 -5.44 1.57 7.53
C SER A 79 -5.23 0.12 7.99
N TYR A 80 -5.93 -0.86 7.43
CA TYR A 80 -5.73 -2.28 7.77
C TYR A 80 -4.32 -2.80 7.49
N TYR A 81 -3.71 -2.42 6.35
CA TYR A 81 -2.35 -2.83 5.99
C TYR A 81 -1.24 -2.04 6.70
N LEU A 82 -1.50 -0.79 7.09
CA LEU A 82 -0.59 0.02 7.91
C LEU A 82 -0.73 -0.26 9.40
N SER A 83 -1.87 -0.83 9.83
CA SER A 83 -2.06 -1.26 11.20
C SER A 83 -1.04 -2.34 11.52
N ALA A 84 -0.41 -2.22 12.69
CA ALA A 84 0.51 -3.24 13.17
C ALA A 84 -0.18 -4.61 13.12
N PRO A 85 0.52 -5.68 12.68
CA PRO A 85 -0.03 -7.03 12.74
C PRO A 85 -0.56 -7.28 14.14
N VAL A 86 -1.78 -7.80 14.26
CA VAL A 86 -2.33 -8.21 15.56
C VAL A 86 -1.52 -9.42 16.01
N PHE A 87 -0.45 -9.16 16.75
CA PHE A 87 0.26 -10.21 17.46
C PHE A 87 -0.71 -10.78 18.49
N PRO A 88 -0.84 -12.11 18.61
CA PRO A 88 -1.54 -12.68 19.74
C PRO A 88 -0.86 -12.16 20.98
N SER A 89 -1.55 -11.27 21.71
CA SER A 89 -1.12 -10.84 23.04
C SER A 89 -1.10 -12.11 23.87
N ASP A 90 0.11 -12.62 24.13
CA ASP A 90 0.34 -13.84 24.89
C ASP A 90 -0.42 -13.73 26.21
N GLY A 91 -1.56 -14.40 26.26
CA GLY A 91 -2.44 -14.50 27.41
C GLY A 91 -1.81 -15.46 28.41
N HIS A 92 -0.66 -15.09 28.96
CA HIS A 92 -0.12 -15.71 30.14
C HIS A 92 -0.10 -14.72 31.30
N ASP A 93 -1.32 -14.38 31.73
CA ASP A 93 -1.58 -14.06 33.12
C ASP A 93 -1.39 -15.35 33.96
N LYS A 94 -0.13 -15.74 34.18
CA LYS A 94 0.22 -16.69 35.23
C LYS A 94 1.23 -16.02 36.15
N LYS A 95 0.66 -15.32 37.12
CA LYS A 95 1.13 -15.15 38.51
C LYS A 95 2.50 -15.77 38.76
N ARG A 96 3.46 -14.90 39.13
CA ARG A 96 4.67 -15.27 39.88
C ARG A 96 4.32 -16.35 40.92
N PRO A 97 4.97 -17.52 40.90
CA PRO A 97 5.02 -18.36 42.08
C PRO A 97 5.84 -17.60 43.12
N GLN A 98 5.17 -17.01 44.11
CA GLN A 98 5.81 -16.66 45.38
C GLN A 98 6.49 -17.94 45.88
N ALA A 99 7.81 -17.88 46.05
CA ALA A 99 8.58 -18.95 46.67
C ALA A 99 8.14 -19.06 48.13
N GLN A 100 7.20 -19.96 48.38
CA GLN A 100 6.78 -20.39 49.70
C GLN A 100 7.92 -21.19 50.34
N GLN A 101 8.61 -20.52 51.27
CA GLN A 101 9.11 -21.07 52.54
C GLN A 101 9.65 -22.52 52.49
N ARG A 102 10.97 -22.67 52.35
CA ARG A 102 11.68 -23.90 52.69
C ARG A 102 12.24 -23.76 54.10
N ASN A 103 11.46 -24.20 55.09
CA ASN A 103 11.96 -24.48 56.43
C ASN A 103 12.96 -25.63 56.34
N PHE A 104 14.17 -25.44 56.86
CA PHE A 104 15.11 -26.53 57.12
C PHE A 104 15.09 -26.83 58.63
N SER A 105 14.72 -28.05 58.99
CA SER A 105 14.99 -28.63 60.31
C SER A 105 15.10 -30.14 60.12
N TYR A 106 16.32 -30.68 60.24
CA TYR A 106 16.72 -31.85 61.05
C TYR A 106 18.23 -32.01 60.93
#